data_AF-A0A6V7GVP5-F1
#
_entry.id   AF-A0A6V7GVP5-F1
#
_cell.length_a   1.000
_cell.length_b   1.000
_cell.length_c   1.000
_cell.angle_alpha   90.00
_cell.angle_beta   90.00
_cell.angle_gamma   90.00
#
_symmetry.space_group_name_H-M   'P 1'
#
loop_
_entity.id
_entity.type
_entity.pdbx_description
1 polymer ?
#
loop_
_entity_poly.entity_id
_entity_poly.type
_entity_poly.pdbx_seq_one_letter_code
_entity_poly.pdbx_strand_id
1 'polypeptide(L)'
;NTFVDLKQIIVLDLSRNMLTEIPANFGELKQLKHLDLYANQISRLPLSLSELKNLRWLDLKENPLTPAVASVAGSCSNLSECQACARNVVTYLSRVKLTIEEEKLRRLNAITADTETSTISTKKGGKKKKKKTVDKNNKQNLDKNGSDLSNKMLEIDQGKIEPPMSNKNQDNEKHEVKGKVQRFFMSAILWLFLLGLTFALIILILPLYSKQSEHFIKYTETTFVRLKEFQKYSTDIFDSFMQTVINICHNLYHAYERYLETETETHSTEEISVL
;
A
#
# COMPACT_ATOMS: atom_id res chain seq x y z
N ASN A 1 15.28 7.32 30.63
CA ASN A 1 15.70 6.05 29.98
C ASN A 1 16.89 5.44 30.70
N THR A 2 16.75 5.11 32.00
CA THR A 2 17.89 4.76 32.88
C THR A 2 17.77 3.39 33.56
N PHE A 3 16.65 2.68 33.37
CA PHE A 3 16.40 1.41 34.07
C PHE A 3 17.44 0.32 33.73
N VAL A 4 17.94 0.31 32.49
CA VAL A 4 18.96 -0.64 32.06
C VAL A 4 20.33 -0.39 32.66
N ASP A 5 20.60 0.76 33.27
CA ASP A 5 21.92 1.11 33.84
C ASP A 5 22.20 0.31 35.13
N LEU A 6 21.17 -0.32 35.69
CA LEU A 6 21.22 -1.20 36.85
C LEU A 6 21.76 -2.59 36.46
N LYS A 7 22.99 -2.63 35.88
CA LYS A 7 23.63 -3.85 35.29
C LYS A 7 23.84 -5.02 36.27
N GLN A 8 23.59 -4.83 37.57
CA GLN A 8 23.74 -5.82 38.66
C GLN A 8 22.39 -6.45 39.09
N ILE A 9 21.25 -6.11 38.46
CA ILE A 9 19.96 -6.75 38.80
C ILE A 9 19.99 -8.25 38.44
N ILE A 10 19.72 -9.09 39.45
CA ILE A 10 19.61 -10.55 39.33
C ILE A 10 18.15 -11.01 39.45
N VAL A 11 17.36 -10.32 40.27
CA VAL A 11 15.93 -10.58 40.54
C VAL A 11 15.18 -9.28 40.31
N LEU A 12 14.07 -9.34 39.58
CA LEU A 12 13.21 -8.20 39.28
C LEU A 12 11.75 -8.63 39.32
N ASP A 13 11.00 -8.09 40.26
CA ASP A 13 9.54 -8.21 40.33
C ASP A 13 8.91 -6.91 39.81
N LEU A 14 8.07 -7.04 38.79
CA LEU A 14 7.24 -5.98 38.22
C LEU A 14 5.77 -6.44 38.11
N SER A 15 5.40 -7.46 38.88
CA SER A 15 4.06 -8.06 38.86
C SER A 15 2.98 -7.10 39.37
N ARG A 16 1.71 -7.36 39.02
CA ARG A 16 0.53 -6.64 39.50
C ARG A 16 0.56 -5.13 39.23
N ASN A 17 1.10 -4.76 38.08
CA ASN A 17 1.25 -3.38 37.62
C ASN A 17 0.39 -3.11 36.36
N MET A 18 0.55 -1.94 35.75
CA MET A 18 -0.14 -1.54 34.51
C MET A 18 0.84 -1.39 33.34
N LEU A 19 1.91 -2.19 33.29
CA LEU A 19 2.89 -2.13 32.20
C LEU A 19 2.26 -2.60 30.89
N THR A 20 2.23 -1.73 29.88
CA THR A 20 1.71 -2.03 28.53
C THR A 20 2.81 -2.50 27.57
N GLU A 21 4.06 -2.09 27.83
CA GLU A 21 5.24 -2.44 27.05
C GLU A 21 6.45 -2.70 27.96
N ILE A 22 7.43 -3.43 27.43
CA ILE A 22 8.76 -3.61 28.04
C ILE A 22 9.79 -2.92 27.13
N PRO A 23 10.70 -2.07 27.67
CA PRO A 23 11.64 -1.28 26.86
C PRO A 23 12.44 -2.10 25.84
N ALA A 24 12.63 -1.53 24.64
CA ALA A 24 13.32 -2.21 23.54
C ALA A 24 14.72 -2.73 23.89
N ASN A 25 15.40 -2.14 24.87
CA ASN A 25 16.74 -2.49 25.33
C ASN A 25 16.78 -3.31 26.64
N PHE A 26 15.66 -3.86 27.14
CA PHE A 26 15.61 -4.65 28.38
C PHE A 26 16.59 -5.83 28.41
N GLY A 27 16.95 -6.37 27.23
CA GLY A 27 18.02 -7.37 27.06
C GLY A 27 19.40 -6.96 27.56
N GLU A 28 19.65 -5.68 27.87
CA GLU A 28 20.90 -5.21 28.48
C GLU A 28 21.14 -5.71 29.92
N LEU A 29 20.10 -6.18 30.62
CA LEU A 29 20.20 -6.69 31.99
C LEU A 29 20.81 -8.11 32.02
N LYS A 30 22.06 -8.26 31.54
CA LYS A 30 22.73 -9.55 31.30
C LYS A 30 22.84 -10.46 32.53
N GLN A 31 22.70 -9.93 33.74
CA GLN A 31 22.72 -10.70 35.00
C GLN A 31 21.36 -11.21 35.46
N LEU A 32 20.26 -10.81 34.82
CA LEU A 32 18.90 -11.14 35.25
C LEU A 32 18.63 -12.65 35.18
N LYS A 33 18.22 -13.23 36.32
CA LYS A 33 17.90 -14.65 36.48
C LYS A 33 16.42 -14.89 36.78
N HIS A 34 15.75 -13.94 37.42
CA HIS A 34 14.33 -14.02 37.76
C HIS A 34 13.64 -12.71 37.36
N LEU A 35 12.56 -12.82 36.57
CA LEU A 35 11.75 -11.70 36.10
C LEU A 35 10.27 -12.04 36.30
N ASP A 36 9.57 -11.29 37.15
CA ASP A 36 8.11 -11.39 37.27
C ASP A 36 7.43 -10.25 36.51
N LEU A 37 6.50 -10.63 35.63
CA LEU A 37 5.62 -9.74 34.85
C LEU A 37 4.14 -10.13 35.00
N TYR A 38 3.80 -11.05 35.91
CA TYR A 38 2.44 -11.50 36.22
C TYR A 38 1.48 -10.32 36.41
N ALA A 39 0.25 -10.40 35.90
CA ALA A 39 -0.78 -9.36 36.05
C ALA A 39 -0.31 -7.97 35.59
N ASN A 40 -0.18 -7.81 34.28
CA ASN A 40 0.16 -6.56 33.59
C ASN A 40 -0.64 -6.45 32.27
N GLN A 41 -0.36 -5.43 31.46
CA GLN A 41 -1.06 -5.16 30.20
C GLN A 41 -0.18 -5.41 28.97
N ILE A 42 0.85 -6.26 29.11
CA ILE A 42 1.88 -6.49 28.10
C ILE A 42 1.31 -7.35 26.97
N SER A 43 1.19 -6.79 25.77
CA SER A 43 0.73 -7.54 24.58
C SER A 43 1.88 -8.15 23.76
N ARG A 44 3.08 -7.57 23.84
CA ARG A 44 4.26 -7.94 23.04
C ARG A 44 5.53 -7.84 23.88
N LEU A 45 6.49 -8.72 23.57
CA LEU A 45 7.81 -8.75 24.20
C LEU A 45 8.89 -8.25 23.22
N PRO A 46 9.80 -7.34 23.63
CA PRO A 46 10.88 -6.87 22.77
C PRO A 46 11.88 -7.99 22.45
N LEU A 47 12.40 -7.98 21.22
CA LEU A 47 13.36 -8.99 20.74
C LEU A 47 14.64 -9.06 21.59
N SER A 48 15.01 -8.00 22.30
CA SER A 48 16.18 -7.99 23.18
C SER A 48 16.05 -8.92 24.40
N LEU A 49 14.83 -9.33 24.80
CA LEU A 49 14.65 -10.38 25.82
C LEU A 49 15.30 -11.72 25.40
N SER A 50 15.48 -11.95 24.10
CA SER A 50 16.28 -13.08 23.59
C SER A 50 17.74 -13.09 24.10
N GLU A 51 18.26 -11.96 24.56
CA GLU A 51 19.63 -11.79 25.01
C GLU A 51 19.83 -12.07 26.51
N LEU A 52 18.75 -12.28 27.27
CA LEU A 52 18.80 -12.67 28.69
C LEU A 52 19.16 -14.17 28.84
N LYS A 53 20.34 -14.58 28.38
CA LYS A 53 20.79 -15.99 28.40
C LYS A 53 20.92 -16.56 29.82
N ASN A 54 20.99 -15.71 30.84
CA ASN A 54 21.00 -16.07 32.25
C ASN A 54 19.61 -16.21 32.88
N LEU A 55 18.52 -15.86 32.18
CA LEU A 55 17.17 -15.97 32.73
C LEU A 55 16.87 -17.44 33.07
N ARG A 56 16.32 -17.65 34.27
CA ARG A 56 15.96 -18.96 34.83
C ARG A 56 14.50 -19.03 35.26
N TRP A 57 13.85 -17.90 35.51
CA TRP A 57 12.45 -17.86 35.91
C TRP A 57 11.75 -16.67 35.27
N LEU A 58 10.55 -16.92 34.73
CA LEU A 58 9.72 -15.93 34.07
C LEU A 58 8.24 -16.28 34.27
N ASP A 59 7.47 -15.36 34.84
CA ASP A 59 6.00 -15.38 34.78
C ASP A 59 5.49 -14.28 33.85
N LEU A 60 4.44 -14.62 33.11
CA LEU A 60 3.77 -13.83 32.07
C LEU A 60 2.24 -14.05 32.07
N LYS A 61 1.68 -14.79 33.03
CA LYS A 61 0.20 -14.94 33.21
C LYS A 61 -0.46 -13.57 33.39
N GLU A 62 -1.77 -13.53 33.18
CA GLU A 62 -2.61 -12.33 33.34
C GLU A 62 -2.04 -11.13 32.54
N ASN A 63 -1.65 -11.40 31.28
CA ASN A 63 -1.23 -10.41 30.31
C ASN A 63 -1.90 -10.67 28.94
N PRO A 64 -2.28 -9.64 28.18
CA PRO A 64 -2.95 -9.75 26.87
C PRO A 64 -1.98 -10.11 25.73
N LEU A 65 -1.13 -11.11 25.93
CA LEU A 65 -0.08 -11.55 25.01
C LEU A 65 -0.63 -11.99 23.66
N THR A 66 0.13 -11.75 22.59
CA THR A 66 -0.17 -12.36 21.28
C THR A 66 -0.13 -13.90 21.38
N PRO A 67 -0.99 -14.64 20.63
CA PRO A 67 -1.08 -16.10 20.72
C PRO A 67 0.25 -16.84 20.51
N ALA A 68 1.13 -16.28 19.67
CA ALA A 68 2.45 -16.84 19.38
C ALA A 68 3.45 -16.74 20.56
N VAL A 69 3.24 -15.79 21.49
CA VAL A 69 4.01 -15.71 22.74
C VAL A 69 3.33 -16.51 23.84
N ALA A 70 2.00 -16.41 23.98
CA ALA A 70 1.23 -17.13 25.00
C ALA A 70 1.42 -18.66 24.92
N SER A 71 1.34 -19.23 23.71
CA SER A 71 1.57 -20.67 23.47
C SER A 71 2.99 -21.16 23.76
N VAL A 72 3.97 -20.26 23.80
CA VAL A 72 5.38 -20.56 24.07
C VAL A 72 5.72 -20.38 25.57
N ALA A 73 5.10 -19.39 26.22
CA ALA A 73 5.26 -19.13 27.65
C ALA A 73 4.64 -20.25 28.50
N GLY A 74 3.44 -20.71 28.15
CA GLY A 74 2.72 -21.72 28.94
C GLY A 74 2.16 -21.16 30.25
N SER A 75 1.89 -22.04 31.21
CA SER A 75 1.06 -21.75 32.39
C SER A 75 1.81 -21.23 33.63
N CYS A 76 3.11 -21.50 33.81
CA CYS A 76 3.90 -21.08 34.98
C CYS A 76 3.16 -21.32 36.33
N SER A 77 2.55 -22.50 36.49
CA SER A 77 1.80 -22.90 37.71
C SER A 77 2.72 -23.34 38.84
N ASN A 78 3.98 -23.65 38.53
CA ASN A 78 5.01 -24.12 39.46
C ASN A 78 6.40 -23.76 38.93
N LEU A 79 7.43 -23.98 39.77
CA LEU A 79 8.83 -23.65 39.47
C LEU A 79 9.32 -24.23 38.12
N SER A 80 8.93 -25.46 37.77
CA SER A 80 9.37 -26.11 36.53
C SER A 80 8.75 -25.45 35.30
N GLU A 81 7.45 -25.13 35.35
CA GLU A 81 6.77 -24.42 34.26
C GLU A 81 7.30 -23.01 34.06
N CYS A 82 7.64 -22.28 35.12
CA CYS A 82 8.22 -20.93 35.02
C CYS A 82 9.69 -20.95 34.53
N GLN A 83 10.42 -22.03 34.82
CA GLN A 83 11.74 -22.30 34.22
C GLN A 83 11.63 -22.66 32.74
N ALA A 84 10.60 -23.42 32.34
CA ALA A 84 10.29 -23.70 30.95
C ALA A 84 9.88 -22.42 30.19
N CYS A 85 9.00 -21.60 30.76
CA CYS A 85 8.59 -20.29 30.23
C CYS A 85 9.81 -19.43 29.87
N ALA A 86 10.72 -19.20 30.83
CA ALA A 86 11.94 -18.43 30.62
C ALA A 86 12.78 -18.97 29.44
N ARG A 87 13.05 -20.28 29.42
CA ARG A 87 13.81 -20.94 28.35
C ARG A 87 13.12 -20.84 26.99
N ASN A 88 11.82 -21.09 26.95
CA ASN A 88 11.02 -21.16 25.73
C ASN A 88 10.90 -19.78 25.09
N VAL A 89 10.54 -18.76 25.86
CA VAL A 89 10.39 -17.37 25.39
C VAL A 89 11.73 -16.81 24.89
N VAL A 90 12.82 -16.99 25.65
CA VAL A 90 14.18 -16.57 25.21
C VAL A 90 14.59 -17.29 23.92
N THR A 91 14.27 -18.58 23.77
CA THR A 91 14.58 -19.37 22.56
C THR A 91 13.74 -18.93 21.36
N TYR A 92 12.44 -18.71 21.55
CA TYR A 92 11.52 -18.24 20.52
C TYR A 92 11.91 -16.85 20.01
N LEU A 93 12.12 -15.90 20.91
CA LEU A 93 12.56 -14.55 20.54
C LEU A 93 13.96 -14.56 19.88
N SER A 94 14.85 -15.49 20.26
CA SER A 94 16.13 -15.68 19.56
C SER A 94 15.91 -16.11 18.10
N ARG A 95 14.99 -17.05 17.84
CA ARG A 95 14.66 -17.49 16.47
C ARG A 95 14.01 -16.38 15.65
N VAL A 96 13.04 -15.66 16.23
CA VAL A 96 12.36 -14.55 15.56
C VAL A 96 13.33 -13.42 15.22
N LYS A 97 14.25 -13.07 16.14
CA LYS A 97 15.32 -12.10 15.88
C LYS A 97 16.18 -12.52 14.68
N LEU A 98 16.66 -13.76 14.66
CA LEU A 98 17.45 -14.30 13.53
C LEU A 98 16.69 -14.27 12.20
N THR A 99 15.41 -14.70 12.17
CA THR A 99 14.63 -14.67 10.91
C THR A 99 14.39 -13.25 10.38
N ILE A 100 14.28 -12.26 11.27
CA ILE A 100 14.16 -10.84 10.89
C ILE A 100 15.51 -10.30 10.38
N GLU A 101 16.62 -10.70 10.98
CA GLU A 101 17.98 -10.31 10.54
C GLU A 101 18.35 -10.96 9.20
N GLU A 102 18.02 -12.23 8.98
CA GLU A 102 18.15 -12.91 7.69
C GLU A 102 17.32 -12.24 6.59
N GLU A 103 16.04 -11.96 6.85
CA GLU A 103 15.14 -11.33 5.87
C GLU A 103 15.57 -9.88 5.56
N LYS A 104 16.08 -9.15 6.56
CA LYS A 104 16.69 -7.82 6.35
C LYS A 104 17.92 -7.91 5.44
N LEU A 105 18.76 -8.92 5.61
CA LEU A 105 19.93 -9.14 4.76
C LEU A 105 19.54 -9.56 3.33
N ARG A 106 18.55 -10.45 3.17
CA ARG A 106 18.02 -10.84 1.84
C ARG A 106 17.51 -9.63 1.05
N ARG A 107 16.75 -8.75 1.70
CA ARG A 107 16.23 -7.51 1.08
C ARG A 107 17.35 -6.53 0.71
N LEU A 108 18.36 -6.37 1.57
CA LEU A 108 19.53 -5.53 1.27
C LEU A 108 20.28 -6.04 0.04
N ASN A 109 20.51 -7.35 -0.05
CA ASN A 109 21.23 -7.98 -1.15
C ASN A 109 20.46 -7.91 -2.49
N ALA A 110 19.12 -7.96 -2.45
CA ALA A 110 18.29 -7.77 -3.64
C ALA A 110 18.47 -6.36 -4.21
N ILE A 111 18.38 -5.31 -3.37
CA ILE A 111 18.57 -3.92 -3.78
C ILE A 111 19.94 -3.70 -4.43
N THR A 112 21.01 -4.32 -3.92
CA THR A 112 22.34 -4.21 -4.53
C THR A 112 22.43 -4.89 -5.91
N ALA A 113 21.80 -6.05 -6.10
CA ALA A 113 21.80 -6.75 -7.39
C ALA A 113 21.06 -5.96 -8.50
N ASP A 114 19.96 -5.30 -8.14
CA ASP A 114 19.22 -4.42 -9.05
C ASP A 114 20.05 -3.18 -9.43
N THR A 115 20.87 -2.64 -8.52
CA THR A 115 21.78 -1.53 -8.87
C THR A 115 22.92 -1.95 -9.81
N GLU A 116 23.51 -3.13 -9.62
CA GLU A 116 24.63 -3.59 -10.48
C GLU A 116 24.17 -3.88 -11.91
N THR A 117 23.02 -4.53 -12.08
CA THR A 117 22.45 -4.84 -13.41
C THR A 117 22.11 -3.60 -14.23
N SER A 118 21.85 -2.45 -13.61
CA SER A 118 21.66 -1.18 -14.30
C SER A 118 22.93 -0.65 -15.02
N THR A 119 24.13 -1.08 -14.60
CA THR A 119 25.41 -0.51 -15.08
C THR A 119 26.05 -1.22 -16.27
N ILE A 120 25.55 -2.40 -16.67
CA ILE A 120 26.14 -3.22 -17.77
C ILE A 120 25.15 -3.39 -18.93
N SER A 121 24.74 -2.28 -19.55
CA SER A 121 23.83 -2.30 -20.72
C SER A 121 24.20 -1.32 -21.85
N THR A 122 25.47 -0.90 -21.97
CA THR A 122 25.96 -0.22 -23.20
C THR A 122 27.20 -0.88 -23.81
N LYS A 123 27.27 -0.84 -25.16
CA LYS A 123 28.42 -1.24 -26.04
C LYS A 123 28.82 -2.73 -26.08
N LYS A 124 28.06 -3.53 -26.85
CA LYS A 124 28.50 -4.23 -28.10
C LYS A 124 27.34 -5.09 -28.63
N GLY A 125 27.08 -5.25 -29.92
CA GLY A 125 27.91 -4.97 -31.10
C GLY A 125 28.28 -6.27 -31.83
N GLY A 126 27.29 -6.98 -32.39
CA GLY A 126 27.45 -8.37 -32.85
C GLY A 126 27.67 -8.56 -34.36
N LYS A 127 27.87 -9.82 -34.80
CA LYS A 127 27.79 -10.24 -36.21
C LYS A 127 27.44 -11.74 -36.37
N LYS A 128 26.79 -12.04 -37.50
CA LYS A 128 26.09 -13.29 -37.87
C LYS A 128 27.03 -14.49 -38.12
N LYS A 129 26.49 -15.71 -38.01
CA LYS A 129 26.77 -16.84 -38.93
C LYS A 129 25.48 -17.65 -39.21
N LYS A 130 25.36 -18.22 -40.42
CA LYS A 130 24.25 -19.08 -40.89
C LYS A 130 24.77 -20.50 -41.16
N LYS A 131 23.91 -21.51 -41.04
CA LYS A 131 23.93 -22.73 -41.87
C LYS A 131 22.49 -23.23 -42.14
N LYS A 132 22.29 -24.08 -43.15
CA LYS A 132 20.97 -24.38 -43.75
C LYS A 132 20.94 -25.80 -44.35
N THR A 133 19.93 -26.60 -43.99
CA THR A 133 19.40 -27.85 -44.63
C THR A 133 18.17 -28.25 -43.78
N VAL A 134 16.92 -28.46 -44.24
CA VAL A 134 16.30 -28.96 -45.50
C VAL A 134 16.23 -30.48 -45.61
N ASP A 135 15.07 -31.04 -45.24
CA ASP A 135 14.31 -32.18 -45.82
C ASP A 135 13.24 -32.68 -44.78
N LYS A 136 12.17 -33.44 -45.07
CA LYS A 136 11.20 -33.48 -46.20
C LYS A 136 10.03 -34.41 -45.80
N ASN A 137 8.86 -34.31 -46.45
CA ASN A 137 7.80 -35.36 -46.55
C ASN A 137 7.05 -35.77 -45.23
N ASN A 138 5.84 -36.37 -45.22
CA ASN A 138 4.69 -36.39 -46.17
C ASN A 138 3.39 -37.00 -45.54
N LYS A 139 2.19 -36.53 -45.95
CA LYS A 139 0.91 -37.25 -46.21
C LYS A 139 0.12 -38.08 -45.13
N GLN A 140 -1.02 -37.50 -44.71
CA GLN A 140 -2.44 -38.01 -44.68
C GLN A 140 -2.93 -39.26 -43.86
N ASN A 141 -4.04 -38.99 -43.14
CA ASN A 141 -5.33 -39.73 -43.06
C ASN A 141 -5.54 -41.02 -42.21
N LEU A 142 -6.84 -41.35 -42.08
CA LEU A 142 -7.55 -42.42 -41.33
C LEU A 142 -7.75 -42.14 -39.82
N ASP A 143 -8.93 -42.35 -39.21
CA ASP A 143 -10.25 -42.76 -39.75
C ASP A 143 -11.42 -42.44 -38.77
N LYS A 144 -12.68 -42.36 -39.29
CA LYS A 144 -14.02 -42.80 -38.77
C LYS A 144 -14.34 -42.76 -37.24
N ASN A 145 -15.57 -42.51 -36.73
CA ASN A 145 -16.95 -42.72 -37.23
C ASN A 145 -18.03 -42.11 -36.29
N GLY A 146 -19.31 -42.02 -36.73
CA GLY A 146 -20.53 -41.79 -35.90
C GLY A 146 -20.94 -40.31 -35.70
N SER A 147 -22.16 -39.82 -36.03
CA SER A 147 -23.56 -40.18 -35.65
C SER A 147 -23.97 -39.63 -34.26
N ASP A 148 -25.09 -38.91 -34.05
CA ASP A 148 -26.28 -38.71 -34.91
C ASP A 148 -26.99 -37.34 -34.66
N LEU A 149 -28.11 -37.10 -35.36
CA LEU A 149 -29.03 -35.94 -35.28
C LEU A 149 -29.61 -35.72 -33.85
N SER A 150 -30.10 -34.54 -33.44
CA SER A 150 -31.34 -33.88 -33.92
C SER A 150 -31.55 -32.54 -33.13
N ASN A 151 -32.30 -31.52 -33.56
CA ASN A 151 -33.04 -31.30 -34.81
C ASN A 151 -33.10 -29.80 -35.17
N LYS A 152 -33.65 -29.50 -36.36
CA LYS A 152 -33.78 -28.15 -36.95
C LYS A 152 -35.16 -27.53 -36.67
N MET A 153 -35.26 -26.20 -36.63
CA MET A 153 -36.48 -25.49 -37.05
C MET A 153 -36.10 -24.15 -37.71
N LEU A 154 -36.91 -23.67 -38.64
CA LEU A 154 -36.61 -22.53 -39.53
C LEU A 154 -37.68 -21.44 -39.45
N GLU A 155 -37.31 -20.27 -39.96
CA GLU A 155 -38.14 -19.06 -40.07
C GLU A 155 -39.29 -19.21 -41.08
N ILE A 156 -40.32 -18.36 -40.95
CA ILE A 156 -41.06 -17.81 -42.10
C ILE A 156 -41.23 -16.30 -41.87
N ASP A 157 -40.87 -15.52 -42.89
CA ASP A 157 -41.04 -14.06 -43.00
C ASP A 157 -42.26 -13.70 -43.86
N GLN A 158 -42.87 -12.53 -43.63
CA GLN A 158 -43.52 -11.72 -44.67
C GLN A 158 -43.95 -10.31 -44.20
N GLY A 159 -43.55 -9.27 -44.94
CA GLY A 159 -44.19 -7.93 -44.90
C GLY A 159 -43.27 -6.77 -45.31
N LYS A 160 -43.60 -6.03 -46.38
CA LYS A 160 -42.73 -4.97 -46.93
C LYS A 160 -43.52 -3.82 -47.62
N ILE A 161 -42.90 -2.64 -47.69
CA ILE A 161 -43.15 -1.44 -48.54
C ILE A 161 -43.91 -0.26 -47.87
N GLU A 162 -43.51 0.96 -48.28
CA GLU A 162 -43.58 2.34 -47.72
C GLU A 162 -44.49 3.31 -48.53
N PRO A 163 -44.56 4.66 -48.28
CA PRO A 163 -44.10 5.47 -47.12
C PRO A 163 -45.29 6.14 -46.36
N PRO A 164 -45.75 7.42 -46.51
CA PRO A 164 -45.35 8.62 -47.30
C PRO A 164 -44.70 9.76 -46.44
N MET A 165 -44.83 11.04 -46.85
CA MET A 165 -44.23 12.26 -46.23
C MET A 165 -45.21 13.13 -45.40
N SER A 166 -44.69 13.94 -44.46
CA SER A 166 -45.06 15.38 -44.33
C SER A 166 -44.09 16.21 -43.45
N ASN A 167 -44.23 17.53 -43.52
CA ASN A 167 -43.28 18.59 -43.15
C ASN A 167 -43.22 18.96 -41.64
N LYS A 168 -42.22 19.75 -41.22
CA LYS A 168 -42.16 20.43 -39.90
C LYS A 168 -41.86 21.93 -40.06
N ASN A 169 -42.57 22.78 -39.30
CA ASN A 169 -42.24 24.20 -39.13
C ASN A 169 -42.15 24.56 -37.63
N GLN A 170 -41.05 25.22 -37.27
CA GLN A 170 -40.84 26.26 -36.24
C GLN A 170 -41.24 26.08 -34.76
N ASP A 171 -40.58 26.93 -33.96
CA ASP A 171 -40.86 27.38 -32.58
C ASP A 171 -40.94 26.35 -31.44
N ASN A 172 -39.82 26.15 -30.74
CA ASN A 172 -39.78 26.03 -29.26
C ASN A 172 -38.35 26.17 -28.63
N GLU A 173 -37.44 26.89 -29.28
CA GLU A 173 -35.99 26.82 -28.99
C GLU A 173 -35.56 27.41 -27.63
N LYS A 174 -36.35 28.30 -27.04
CA LYS A 174 -35.97 29.05 -25.81
C LYS A 174 -36.11 28.28 -24.49
N HIS A 175 -36.66 27.06 -24.48
CA HIS A 175 -36.85 26.29 -23.24
C HIS A 175 -35.82 25.18 -22.98
N GLU A 176 -35.15 24.63 -24.00
CA GLU A 176 -34.20 23.53 -23.81
C GLU A 176 -32.84 24.00 -23.26
N VAL A 177 -32.36 25.17 -23.70
CA VAL A 177 -31.05 25.72 -23.31
C VAL A 177 -30.93 25.92 -21.79
N LYS A 178 -31.96 26.51 -21.15
CA LYS A 178 -32.03 26.64 -19.68
C LYS A 178 -31.92 25.27 -18.99
N GLY A 179 -32.58 24.24 -19.52
CA GLY A 179 -32.54 22.88 -18.98
C GLY A 179 -31.16 22.22 -19.05
N LYS A 180 -30.37 22.49 -20.10
CA LYS A 180 -28.97 22.04 -20.21
C LYS A 180 -28.06 22.82 -19.25
N VAL A 181 -28.07 24.14 -19.32
CA VAL A 181 -27.22 25.03 -18.49
C VAL A 181 -27.46 24.82 -16.99
N GLN A 182 -28.71 24.68 -16.55
CA GLN A 182 -29.04 24.41 -15.15
C GLN A 182 -28.52 23.05 -14.68
N ARG A 183 -28.49 22.01 -15.54
CA ARG A 183 -27.90 20.71 -15.19
C ARG A 183 -26.37 20.79 -15.07
N PHE A 184 -25.70 21.57 -15.92
CA PHE A 184 -24.26 21.81 -15.80
C PHE A 184 -23.92 22.54 -14.50
N PHE A 185 -24.65 23.60 -14.13
CA PHE A 185 -24.43 24.29 -12.86
C PHE A 185 -24.74 23.41 -11.63
N MET A 186 -25.84 22.65 -11.64
CA MET A 186 -26.14 21.73 -10.53
C MET A 186 -25.10 20.60 -10.41
N SER A 187 -24.55 20.12 -11.54
CA SER A 187 -23.43 19.18 -11.56
C SER A 187 -22.16 19.82 -10.99
N ALA A 188 -21.81 21.03 -11.40
CA ALA A 188 -20.65 21.75 -10.88
C ALA A 188 -20.75 22.02 -9.37
N ILE A 189 -21.94 22.41 -8.88
CA ILE A 189 -22.22 22.58 -7.44
C ILE A 189 -22.06 21.25 -6.69
N LEU A 190 -22.55 20.14 -7.26
CA LEU A 190 -22.36 18.80 -6.67
C LEU A 190 -20.88 18.39 -6.64
N TRP A 191 -20.12 18.66 -7.70
CA TRP A 191 -18.67 18.42 -7.73
C TRP A 191 -17.90 19.29 -6.73
N LEU A 192 -18.26 20.56 -6.57
CA LEU A 192 -17.68 21.45 -5.55
C LEU A 192 -18.03 20.98 -4.14
N PHE A 193 -19.25 20.50 -3.91
CA PHE A 193 -19.66 19.92 -2.62
C PHE A 193 -18.92 18.61 -2.31
N LEU A 194 -18.75 17.73 -3.30
CA LEU A 194 -17.97 16.50 -3.17
C LEU A 194 -16.47 16.80 -2.94
N LEU A 195 -15.92 17.81 -3.61
CA LEU A 195 -14.54 18.27 -3.38
C LEU A 195 -14.39 18.88 -1.98
N GLY A 196 -15.36 19.67 -1.51
CA GLY A 196 -15.39 20.16 -0.14
C GLY A 196 -15.49 19.04 0.90
N LEU A 197 -16.28 17.99 0.61
CA LEU A 197 -16.40 16.80 1.45
C LEU A 197 -15.09 16.01 1.51
N THR A 198 -14.41 15.78 0.39
CA THR A 198 -13.09 15.10 0.39
C THR A 198 -12.03 15.95 1.07
N PHE A 199 -12.05 17.27 0.92
CA PHE A 199 -11.13 18.17 1.63
C PHE A 199 -11.38 18.18 3.14
N ALA A 200 -12.65 18.17 3.58
CA ALA A 200 -13.01 18.03 5.00
C ALA A 200 -12.63 16.66 5.57
N LEU A 201 -12.79 15.57 4.81
CA LEU A 201 -12.31 14.24 5.17
C LEU A 201 -10.77 14.20 5.26
N ILE A 202 -10.05 14.85 4.35
CA ILE A 202 -8.59 15.00 4.41
C ILE A 202 -8.18 15.79 5.66
N ILE A 203 -8.86 16.89 6.00
CA ILE A 203 -8.62 17.67 7.23
C ILE A 203 -8.93 16.86 8.50
N LEU A 204 -9.90 15.93 8.46
CA LEU A 204 -10.21 15.03 9.59
C LEU A 204 -9.21 13.87 9.71
N ILE A 205 -8.74 13.33 8.58
CA ILE A 205 -7.83 12.18 8.51
C ILE A 205 -6.38 12.60 8.74
N LEU A 206 -5.96 13.80 8.32
CA LEU A 206 -4.58 14.29 8.50
C LEU A 206 -4.12 14.29 9.98
N PRO A 207 -4.90 14.77 10.97
CA PRO A 207 -4.56 14.68 12.39
C PRO A 207 -4.53 13.24 12.94
N LEU A 208 -5.38 12.36 12.41
CA LEU A 208 -5.38 10.94 12.78
C LEU A 208 -4.14 10.24 12.21
N TYR A 209 -3.77 10.57 10.98
CA TYR A 209 -2.58 10.08 10.31
C TYR A 209 -1.28 10.62 10.95
N SER A 210 -1.23 11.91 11.32
CA SER A 210 -0.06 12.46 12.01
C SER A 210 0.15 11.82 13.39
N LYS A 211 -0.92 11.66 14.18
CA LYS A 211 -0.87 10.98 15.48
C LYS A 211 -0.47 9.50 15.36
N GLN A 212 -0.90 8.82 14.30
CA GLN A 212 -0.48 7.45 13.99
C GLN A 212 0.97 7.41 13.46
N SER A 213 1.41 8.41 12.70
CA SER A 213 2.75 8.46 12.13
C SER A 213 3.81 8.83 13.16
N GLU A 214 3.52 9.68 14.16
CA GLU A 214 4.38 9.89 15.32
C GLU A 214 4.64 8.59 16.08
N HIS A 215 3.59 7.78 16.29
CA HIS A 215 3.72 6.46 16.92
C HIS A 215 4.56 5.49 16.06
N PHE A 216 4.48 5.60 14.72
CA PHE A 216 5.30 4.82 13.79
C PHE A 216 6.75 5.32 13.70
N ILE A 217 6.99 6.62 13.78
CA ILE A 217 8.33 7.24 13.80
C ILE A 217 9.05 6.82 15.08
N LYS A 218 8.40 6.91 16.25
CA LYS A 218 8.94 6.42 17.53
C LYS A 218 9.28 4.92 17.51
N TYR A 219 8.51 4.12 16.76
CA TYR A 219 8.73 2.68 16.57
C TYR A 219 9.85 2.35 15.55
N THR A 220 10.12 3.26 14.60
CA THR A 220 11.18 3.09 13.59
C THR A 220 12.51 3.69 14.02
N GLU A 221 12.52 4.77 14.80
CA GLU A 221 13.72 5.32 15.45
C GLU A 221 14.34 4.32 16.46
N THR A 222 13.51 3.52 17.11
CA THR A 222 13.94 2.38 17.94
C THR A 222 14.35 1.14 17.13
N THR A 223 14.19 1.13 15.80
CA THR A 223 14.45 -0.01 14.91
C THR A 223 15.41 0.36 13.77
N PHE A 224 16.72 0.40 14.08
CA PHE A 224 17.82 0.94 13.25
C PHE A 224 17.75 0.62 11.73
N VAL A 225 17.17 1.57 10.97
CA VAL A 225 17.07 1.64 9.50
C VAL A 225 17.07 3.13 9.08
N ARG A 226 17.57 3.48 7.89
CA ARG A 226 17.69 4.87 7.41
C ARG A 226 16.32 5.52 7.11
N LEU A 227 15.72 6.20 8.10
CA LEU A 227 14.50 7.00 7.88
C LEU A 227 14.70 8.09 6.81
N LYS A 228 15.91 8.67 6.70
CA LYS A 228 16.26 9.74 5.73
C LYS A 228 16.06 9.35 4.27
N GLU A 229 16.24 8.09 3.89
CA GLU A 229 16.07 7.66 2.49
C GLU A 229 14.60 7.51 2.12
N PHE A 230 13.79 6.95 3.02
CA PHE A 230 12.34 6.90 2.83
C PHE A 230 11.71 8.30 2.87
N GLN A 231 12.17 9.17 3.77
CA GLN A 231 11.74 10.57 3.82
C GLN A 231 12.09 11.31 2.52
N LYS A 232 13.32 11.16 2.00
CA LYS A 232 13.70 11.75 0.72
C LYS A 232 12.87 11.20 -0.45
N TYR A 233 12.71 9.88 -0.54
CA TYR A 233 11.88 9.25 -1.59
C TYR A 233 10.43 9.76 -1.55
N SER A 234 9.88 9.95 -0.35
CA SER A 234 8.55 10.54 -0.17
C SER A 234 8.49 12.01 -0.59
N THR A 235 9.51 12.83 -0.31
CA THR A 235 9.53 14.24 -0.78
C THR A 235 9.74 14.33 -2.29
N ASP A 236 10.60 13.49 -2.87
CA ASP A 236 10.89 13.50 -4.31
C ASP A 236 9.64 13.06 -5.13
N ILE A 237 8.85 12.11 -4.62
CA ILE A 237 7.54 11.76 -5.18
C ILE A 237 6.53 12.90 -5.03
N PHE A 238 6.46 13.53 -3.85
CA PHE A 238 5.49 14.60 -3.60
C PHE A 238 5.78 15.83 -4.47
N ASP A 239 7.04 16.23 -4.61
CA ASP A 239 7.42 17.35 -5.50
C ASP A 239 7.10 17.02 -6.96
N SER A 240 7.46 15.82 -7.44
CA SER A 240 7.09 15.37 -8.80
C SER A 240 5.58 15.39 -9.07
N PHE A 241 4.77 15.00 -8.08
CA PHE A 241 3.31 15.12 -8.14
C PHE A 241 2.85 16.59 -8.17
N MET A 242 3.38 17.44 -7.30
CA MET A 242 3.04 18.86 -7.25
C MET A 242 3.42 19.59 -8.54
N GLN A 243 4.60 19.34 -9.11
CA GLN A 243 5.02 19.88 -10.41
C GLN A 243 4.09 19.43 -11.55
N THR A 244 3.61 18.18 -11.50
CA THR A 244 2.62 17.66 -12.46
C THR A 244 1.28 18.40 -12.33
N VAL A 245 0.79 18.62 -11.11
CA VAL A 245 -0.43 19.39 -10.84
C VAL A 245 -0.28 20.85 -11.29
N ILE A 246 0.85 21.49 -10.97
CA ILE A 246 1.15 22.88 -11.40
C ILE A 246 1.14 22.99 -12.92
N ASN A 247 1.78 22.07 -13.65
CA ASN A 247 1.74 22.05 -15.11
C ASN A 247 0.31 21.87 -15.67
N ILE A 248 -0.53 21.03 -15.04
CA ILE A 248 -1.92 20.86 -15.44
C ILE A 248 -2.71 22.16 -15.22
N CYS A 249 -2.58 22.81 -14.06
CA CYS A 249 -3.22 24.09 -13.77
C CYS A 249 -2.75 25.20 -14.72
N HIS A 250 -1.45 25.27 -15.04
CA HIS A 250 -0.86 26.24 -15.96
C HIS A 250 -1.36 26.04 -17.40
N ASN A 251 -1.44 24.79 -17.86
CA ASN A 251 -1.99 24.46 -19.18
C ASN A 251 -3.49 24.77 -19.28
N LEU A 252 -4.27 24.54 -18.22
CA LEU A 252 -5.68 24.92 -18.15
C LEU A 252 -5.86 26.44 -18.14
N TYR A 253 -5.02 27.18 -17.42
CA TYR A 253 -5.03 28.64 -17.40
C TYR A 253 -4.76 29.21 -18.81
N HIS A 254 -3.68 28.80 -19.47
CA HIS A 254 -3.39 29.23 -20.85
C HIS A 254 -4.36 28.68 -21.91
N ALA A 255 -5.21 27.71 -21.60
CA ALA A 255 -6.30 27.29 -22.47
C ALA A 255 -7.53 28.20 -22.30
N TYR A 256 -7.81 28.64 -21.07
CA TYR A 256 -8.86 29.60 -20.74
C TYR A 256 -8.53 31.02 -21.22
N GLU A 257 -7.27 31.44 -21.09
CA GLU A 257 -6.75 32.72 -21.59
C GLU A 257 -6.93 32.84 -23.12
N ARG A 258 -6.50 31.82 -23.88
CA ARG A 258 -6.73 31.78 -25.34
C ARG A 258 -8.20 31.68 -25.73
N TYR A 259 -9.05 31.09 -24.90
CA TYR A 259 -10.50 31.07 -25.14
C TYR A 259 -11.08 32.49 -25.03
N LEU A 260 -10.71 33.23 -23.98
CA LEU A 260 -11.07 34.64 -23.81
C LEU A 260 -10.56 35.53 -24.96
N GLU A 261 -9.31 35.34 -25.40
CA GLU A 261 -8.76 36.04 -26.57
C GLU A 261 -9.64 35.81 -27.81
N THR A 262 -9.95 34.55 -28.15
CA THR A 262 -10.82 34.24 -29.31
C THR A 262 -12.24 34.80 -29.18
N GLU A 263 -12.81 34.84 -27.97
CA GLU A 263 -14.15 35.40 -27.72
C GLU A 263 -14.14 36.93 -27.92
N THR A 264 -13.08 37.62 -27.49
CA THR A 264 -12.89 39.06 -27.77
C THR A 264 -12.65 39.38 -29.24
N GLU A 265 -11.88 38.56 -29.98
CA GLU A 265 -11.73 38.72 -31.43
C GLU A 265 -13.09 38.58 -32.14
N THR A 266 -13.89 37.56 -31.81
CA THR A 266 -15.21 37.37 -32.45
C THR A 266 -16.15 38.55 -32.26
N HIS A 267 -16.24 39.12 -31.05
CA HIS A 267 -17.06 40.31 -30.80
C HIS A 267 -16.56 41.54 -31.59
N SER A 268 -15.25 41.73 -31.72
CA SER A 268 -14.70 42.83 -32.53
C SER A 268 -15.03 42.69 -34.02
N THR A 269 -15.11 41.46 -34.54
CA THR A 269 -15.48 41.21 -35.94
C THR A 269 -16.98 41.35 -36.22
N GLU A 270 -17.85 41.08 -35.24
CA GLU A 270 -19.29 41.34 -35.40
C GLU A 270 -19.59 42.84 -35.46
N GLU A 271 -19.02 43.68 -34.58
CA GLU A 271 -19.24 45.14 -34.63
C GLU A 271 -18.77 45.77 -35.94
N ILE A 272 -17.66 45.30 -36.51
CA ILE A 272 -17.13 45.76 -37.80
C ILE A 272 -18.02 45.32 -38.99
N SER A 273 -18.91 44.34 -38.82
CA SER A 273 -19.82 43.86 -39.88
C SER A 273 -21.17 44.60 -39.94
N VAL A 274 -21.42 45.55 -39.04
CA VAL A 274 -22.73 46.22 -38.84
C VAL A 274 -22.65 47.75 -39.09
N LEU A 275 -21.54 48.24 -39.66
CA LEU A 275 -21.28 49.64 -40.05
C LEU A 275 -20.97 49.77 -41.56
#